data_AF-A0A534T7S8-F1
#
_entry.id   AF-A0A534T7S8-F1
#
_cell.length_a   1.000
_cell.length_b   1.000
_cell.length_c   1.000
_cell.angle_alpha   90.00
_cell.angle_beta   90.00
_cell.angle_gamma   90.00
#
_symmetry.space_group_name_H-M   'P 1'
#
loop_
_entity.id
_entity.type
_entity.pdbx_description
1 polymer ?
#
loop_
_entity_poly.entity_id
_entity_poly.type
_entity_poly.pdbx_seq_one_letter_code
_entity_poly.pdbx_strand_id
1 'polypeptide(L)'
;YDGELRYMDDQVGRLLAELRRLGRYDGALIVLTADHGELFGEHGVLGHGTLPWDALVHVPLIVKYPHASRREIVDRPVSLADVAPTILTMLGLPPLRDAQGAPLWERSGPVVAEEVSPTGDVARAVYDDTGHVLFAQDNGERRQLALYDLGTDPNEEQPLPVEGAGARLETELASLLAGMARAPRGPVPTRTPKLQERLRALGYVQ
;
A
#
# COMPACT_ATOMS: atom_id res chain seq x y z
N TYR A 1 8.01 -5.96 -18.11
CA TYR A 1 8.03 -4.79 -17.22
C TYR A 1 8.16 -3.46 -17.95
N ASP A 2 9.34 -2.98 -18.35
CA ASP A 2 9.49 -1.62 -18.95
C ASP A 2 8.57 -1.34 -20.16
N GLY A 3 8.37 -2.34 -21.02
CA GLY A 3 7.44 -2.24 -22.13
C GLY A 3 5.97 -2.08 -21.69
N GLU A 4 5.58 -2.74 -20.60
CA GLU A 4 4.23 -2.63 -20.01
C GLU A 4 4.05 -1.29 -19.31
N LEU A 5 5.08 -0.80 -18.59
CA LEU A 5 5.09 0.54 -18.02
C LEU A 5 4.92 1.61 -19.10
N ARG A 6 5.71 1.51 -20.18
CA ARG A 6 5.59 2.44 -21.31
C ARG A 6 4.20 2.40 -21.95
N TYR A 7 3.66 1.20 -22.15
CA TYR A 7 2.31 1.05 -22.70
C TYR A 7 1.25 1.67 -21.77
N MET A 8 1.37 1.45 -20.47
CA MET A 8 0.46 2.04 -19.47
C MET A 8 0.56 3.56 -19.45
N ASP A 9 1.78 4.12 -19.47
CA ASP A 9 2.02 5.56 -19.56
C ASP A 9 1.36 6.16 -20.82
N ASP A 10 1.52 5.51 -21.98
CA ASP A 10 0.85 5.92 -23.22
C ASP A 10 -0.70 5.90 -23.06
N GLN A 11 -1.27 4.90 -22.38
CA GLN A 11 -2.72 4.83 -22.14
C GLN A 11 -3.21 5.93 -21.18
N VAL A 12 -2.46 6.20 -20.11
CA VAL A 12 -2.75 7.30 -19.18
C VAL A 12 -2.67 8.63 -19.92
N GLY A 13 -1.63 8.83 -20.73
CA GLY A 13 -1.47 10.02 -21.57
C GLY A 13 -2.67 10.27 -22.48
N ARG A 14 -3.20 9.22 -23.13
CA ARG A 14 -4.42 9.29 -23.96
C ARG A 14 -5.65 9.71 -23.17
N LEU A 15 -5.88 9.12 -21.99
CA LEU A 15 -6.99 9.50 -21.12
C LEU A 15 -6.91 10.98 -20.71
N LEU A 16 -5.74 11.43 -20.26
CA LEU A 16 -5.53 12.81 -19.84
C LEU A 16 -5.67 13.79 -21.01
N ALA A 17 -5.20 13.43 -22.21
CA ALA A 17 -5.39 14.23 -23.42
C ALA A 17 -6.87 14.39 -23.77
N GLU A 18 -7.66 13.33 -23.66
CA GLU A 18 -9.10 13.37 -23.92
C GLU A 18 -9.85 14.22 -22.88
N LEU A 19 -9.50 14.12 -21.60
CA LEU A 19 -10.04 15.01 -20.57
C LEU A 19 -9.75 16.49 -20.87
N ARG A 20 -8.57 16.82 -21.41
CA ARG A 20 -8.23 18.19 -21.83
C ARG A 20 -9.06 18.62 -23.04
N ARG A 21 -9.17 17.76 -24.06
CA ARG A 21 -9.98 18.01 -25.26
C ARG A 21 -11.45 18.30 -24.94
N LEU A 22 -11.99 17.60 -23.94
CA LEU A 22 -13.37 17.78 -23.46
C LEU A 22 -13.55 18.96 -22.49
N GLY A 23 -12.48 19.69 -22.15
CA GLY A 23 -12.53 20.77 -21.16
C GLY A 23 -12.90 20.29 -19.74
N ARG A 24 -12.55 19.04 -19.40
CA ARG A 24 -12.85 18.41 -18.11
C ARG A 24 -11.63 18.25 -17.21
N TYR A 25 -10.43 18.30 -17.77
CA TYR A 25 -9.18 18.10 -17.04
C TYR A 25 -9.02 19.04 -15.83
N ASP A 26 -9.26 20.34 -16.02
CA ASP A 26 -9.02 21.31 -14.94
C ASP A 26 -9.94 21.09 -13.74
N GLY A 27 -11.23 20.80 -13.98
CA GLY A 27 -12.20 20.52 -12.94
C GLY A 27 -12.16 19.09 -12.36
N ALA A 28 -11.38 18.18 -12.95
CA ALA A 28 -11.32 16.79 -12.49
C ALA A 28 -10.42 16.65 -11.25
N LEU A 29 -10.88 15.85 -10.28
CA LEU A 29 -10.01 15.18 -9.31
C LEU A 29 -9.40 13.96 -10.00
N ILE A 30 -8.08 13.87 -10.06
CA ILE A 30 -7.36 12.75 -10.66
C ILE A 30 -6.46 12.14 -9.59
N VAL A 31 -6.61 10.84 -9.35
CA VAL A 31 -5.77 10.04 -8.47
C VAL A 31 -5.14 8.95 -9.32
N LEU A 32 -3.80 8.94 -9.42
CA LEU A 32 -3.03 7.90 -10.09
C LEU A 32 -2.24 7.15 -9.02
N THR A 33 -2.38 5.83 -8.98
CA THR A 33 -1.69 4.97 -8.03
C THR A 33 -1.54 3.54 -8.55
N ALA A 34 -0.87 2.68 -7.79
CA ALA A 34 -0.84 1.24 -7.97
C ALA A 34 -1.37 0.56 -6.70
N ASP A 35 -1.84 -0.67 -6.82
CA ASP A 35 -2.26 -1.50 -5.69
C ASP A 35 -1.08 -2.07 -4.91
N HIS A 36 -0.01 -2.44 -5.62
CA HIS A 36 1.27 -2.85 -5.07
C HIS A 36 2.41 -2.63 -6.09
N GLY A 37 3.65 -2.84 -5.62
CA GLY A 37 4.86 -2.88 -6.44
C GLY A 37 5.22 -4.29 -6.89
N GLU A 38 6.47 -4.50 -7.30
CA GLU A 38 6.95 -5.79 -7.81
C GLU A 38 8.43 -5.96 -7.45
N LEU A 39 8.84 -7.16 -7.04
CA LEU A 39 10.25 -7.50 -6.85
C LEU A 39 10.85 -8.06 -8.15
N PHE A 40 12.06 -7.61 -8.47
CA PHE A 40 12.87 -8.01 -9.63
C PHE A 40 14.08 -8.86 -9.26
N GLY A 41 14.11 -9.39 -8.03
CA GLY A 41 15.19 -10.23 -7.52
C GLY A 41 15.69 -9.80 -6.14
N GLU A 42 15.20 -8.67 -5.63
CA GLU A 42 15.42 -8.23 -4.25
C GLU A 42 15.00 -9.35 -3.29
N HIS A 43 15.80 -9.54 -2.23
CA HIS A 43 15.66 -10.64 -1.28
C HIS A 43 15.60 -12.05 -1.91
N GLY A 44 16.07 -12.21 -3.15
CA GLY A 44 16.01 -13.48 -3.89
C GLY A 44 14.61 -13.84 -4.37
N VAL A 45 13.69 -12.88 -4.43
CA VAL A 45 12.29 -13.07 -4.79
C VAL A 45 11.99 -12.34 -6.11
N LEU A 46 11.24 -13.00 -6.97
CA LEU A 46 10.60 -12.40 -8.14
C LEU A 46 9.09 -12.40 -7.91
N GLY A 47 8.45 -11.25 -8.13
CA GLY A 47 7.01 -11.12 -7.94
C GLY A 47 6.63 -10.38 -6.66
N HIS A 48 5.43 -10.65 -6.17
CA HIS A 48 4.82 -10.08 -4.97
C HIS A 48 4.07 -11.17 -4.16
N GLY A 49 3.40 -10.77 -3.07
CA GLY A 49 2.70 -11.70 -2.18
C GLY A 49 3.60 -12.35 -1.12
N THR A 50 4.69 -11.65 -0.77
CA THR A 50 5.65 -12.05 0.27
C THR A 50 5.64 -11.04 1.41
N LEU A 51 6.76 -10.84 2.10
CA LEU A 51 6.86 -9.79 3.11
C LEU A 51 6.59 -8.41 2.48
N PRO A 52 5.95 -7.48 3.20
CA PRO A 52 5.57 -6.17 2.71
C PRO A 52 6.78 -5.22 2.64
N TRP A 53 7.81 -5.62 1.88
CA TRP A 53 9.01 -4.86 1.56
C TRP A 53 8.67 -3.51 0.92
N ASP A 54 9.55 -2.51 1.06
CA ASP A 54 9.31 -1.15 0.54
C ASP A 54 9.01 -1.21 -0.97
N ALA A 55 9.77 -2.01 -1.72
CA ALA A 55 9.58 -2.24 -3.16
C ALA A 55 8.18 -2.77 -3.54
N LEU A 56 7.44 -3.38 -2.61
CA LEU A 56 6.08 -3.88 -2.83
C LEU A 56 4.98 -2.93 -2.34
N VAL A 57 5.25 -2.06 -1.37
CA VAL A 57 4.20 -1.25 -0.72
C VAL A 57 4.35 0.26 -0.94
N HIS A 58 5.55 0.72 -1.30
CA HIS A 58 5.83 2.10 -1.66
C HIS A 58 5.45 2.36 -3.12
N VAL A 59 4.15 2.43 -3.36
CA VAL A 59 3.56 2.66 -4.68
C VAL A 59 3.47 4.15 -5.03
N PRO A 60 3.40 4.50 -6.33
CA PRO A 60 3.09 5.87 -6.72
C PRO A 60 1.74 6.31 -6.16
N LEU A 61 1.64 7.54 -5.67
CA LEU A 61 0.37 8.20 -5.34
C LEU A 61 0.41 9.66 -5.77
N ILE A 62 -0.19 9.95 -6.92
CA ILE A 62 -0.25 11.31 -7.48
C ILE A 62 -1.69 11.79 -7.44
N VAL A 63 -1.92 12.91 -6.77
CA VAL A 63 -3.25 13.53 -6.63
C VAL A 63 -3.27 14.91 -7.26
N LYS A 64 -4.10 15.10 -8.29
CA LYS A 64 -4.42 16.41 -8.86
C LYS A 64 -5.82 16.83 -8.44
N TYR A 65 -5.90 17.83 -7.56
CA TYR A 65 -7.16 18.44 -7.16
C TYR A 65 -7.79 19.29 -8.28
N PRO A 66 -9.12 19.49 -8.28
CA PRO A 66 -9.79 20.43 -9.18
C PRO A 66 -9.16 21.83 -9.10
N HIS A 67 -8.88 22.43 -10.26
CA HIS A 67 -8.27 23.75 -10.40
C HIS A 67 -6.95 23.95 -9.63
N ALA A 68 -6.23 22.86 -9.33
CA ALA A 68 -4.95 22.92 -8.64
C ALA A 68 -3.94 23.81 -9.38
N SER A 69 -3.41 24.80 -8.67
CA SER A 69 -2.37 25.72 -9.14
C SER A 69 -1.03 25.51 -8.44
N ARG A 70 -1.00 24.65 -7.41
CA ARG A 70 0.19 24.32 -6.62
C ARG A 70 0.62 22.89 -6.89
N ARG A 71 1.92 22.67 -6.75
CA ARG A 71 2.57 21.36 -6.77
C ARG A 71 3.37 21.24 -5.49
N GLU A 72 3.26 20.09 -4.86
CA GLU A 72 3.91 19.79 -3.59
C GLU A 72 4.34 18.33 -3.64
N ILE A 73 5.50 18.05 -3.07
CA ILE A 73 5.95 16.70 -2.74
C ILE A 73 5.72 16.55 -1.24
N VAL A 74 5.07 15.46 -0.86
CA VAL A 74 4.68 15.19 0.51
C VAL A 74 5.37 13.90 0.94
N ASP A 75 6.32 14.02 1.85
CA ASP A 75 7.16 12.88 2.29
C ASP A 75 6.56 12.14 3.51
N ARG A 76 5.45 12.63 4.06
CA ARG A 76 4.80 11.94 5.19
C ARG A 76 4.19 10.61 4.71
N PRO A 77 4.27 9.53 5.50
CA PRO A 77 3.64 8.27 5.15
C PRO A 77 2.12 8.39 5.04
N VAL A 78 1.55 7.72 4.04
CA VAL A 78 0.12 7.59 3.80
C VAL A 78 -0.20 6.18 3.32
N SER A 79 -1.46 5.79 3.37
CA SER A 79 -1.92 4.46 2.93
C SER A 79 -2.89 4.58 1.76
N LEU A 80 -2.98 3.55 0.92
CA LEU A 80 -4.04 3.45 -0.08
C LEU A 80 -5.45 3.50 0.54
N ALA A 81 -5.59 3.09 1.81
CA ALA A 81 -6.83 3.24 2.56
C ALA A 81 -7.30 4.71 2.68
N ASP A 82 -6.40 5.68 2.50
CA ASP A 82 -6.67 7.12 2.62
C ASP A 82 -7.30 7.72 1.37
N VAL A 83 -7.17 7.04 0.23
CA VAL A 83 -7.65 7.52 -1.06
C VAL A 83 -9.17 7.68 -1.04
N ALA A 84 -9.90 6.68 -0.56
CA ALA A 84 -11.36 6.72 -0.56
C ALA A 84 -11.93 7.83 0.37
N PRO A 85 -11.49 7.96 1.65
CA PRO A 85 -11.86 9.09 2.50
C PRO A 85 -11.51 10.44 1.89
N THR A 86 -10.34 10.57 1.25
CA THR A 86 -9.92 11.80 0.57
C THR A 86 -10.90 12.19 -0.53
N ILE A 87 -11.29 11.25 -1.40
CA ILE A 87 -12.24 11.49 -2.48
C ILE A 87 -13.60 11.89 -1.92
N LEU A 88 -14.12 11.18 -0.91
CA LEU A 88 -15.43 11.47 -0.34
C LEU A 88 -15.47 12.84 0.33
N THR A 89 -14.45 13.17 1.12
CA THR A 89 -14.36 14.49 1.75
C THR A 89 -14.23 15.60 0.71
N MET A 90 -13.45 15.41 -0.36
CA MET A 90 -13.36 16.36 -1.47
C MET A 90 -14.70 16.60 -2.19
N LEU A 91 -15.55 15.57 -2.28
CA LEU A 91 -16.86 15.66 -2.91
C LEU A 91 -17.97 16.13 -1.96
N GLY A 92 -17.66 16.36 -0.68
CA GLY A 92 -18.66 16.70 0.35
C GLY A 92 -19.63 15.54 0.62
N LEU A 93 -19.20 14.30 0.37
CA LEU A 93 -20.00 13.10 0.59
C LEU A 93 -19.82 12.57 2.03
N PRO A 94 -20.78 11.79 2.56
CA PRO A 94 -20.66 11.18 3.87
C PRO A 94 -19.40 10.28 3.98
N PRO A 95 -18.75 10.22 5.16
CA PRO A 95 -17.59 9.35 5.35
C PRO A 95 -17.98 7.87 5.26
N LEU A 96 -17.02 7.03 4.87
CA LEU A 96 -17.17 5.58 4.98
C LEU A 96 -17.24 5.20 6.45
N ARG A 97 -18.31 4.49 6.83
CA ARG A 97 -18.39 3.86 8.15
C ARG A 97 -17.26 2.84 8.25
N ASP A 98 -16.57 2.84 9.38
CA ASP A 98 -15.47 1.92 9.69
C ASP A 98 -14.25 2.05 8.74
N ALA A 99 -14.06 3.22 8.12
CA ALA A 99 -12.85 3.50 7.35
C ALA A 99 -11.60 3.36 8.25
N GLN A 100 -10.65 2.55 7.81
CA GLN A 100 -9.29 2.53 8.37
C GLN A 100 -8.49 3.76 7.91
N GLY A 101 -8.90 4.32 6.76
CA GLY A 101 -8.35 5.49 6.12
C GLY A 101 -8.77 6.83 6.75
N ALA A 102 -8.01 7.88 6.49
CA ALA A 102 -8.42 9.27 6.72
C ALA A 102 -8.06 10.14 5.50
N PRO A 103 -8.64 11.34 5.34
CA PRO A 103 -8.22 12.25 4.28
C PRO A 103 -6.70 12.51 4.32
N LEU A 104 -6.04 12.54 3.15
CA LEU A 104 -4.57 12.59 3.05
C LEU A 104 -3.93 13.79 3.78
N TRP A 105 -4.65 14.91 3.92
CA TRP A 105 -4.18 16.11 4.63
C TRP A 105 -4.38 16.05 6.16
N GLU A 106 -5.19 15.13 6.65
CA GLU A 106 -5.40 14.87 8.08
C GLU A 106 -4.47 13.76 8.62
N ARG A 107 -3.79 13.04 7.71
CA ARG A 107 -2.88 11.96 8.09
C ARG A 107 -1.65 12.47 8.84
N SER A 108 -1.38 11.81 9.96
CA SER A 108 -0.21 12.00 10.80
C SER A 108 0.19 10.66 11.42
N GLY A 109 1.48 10.51 11.68
CA GLY A 109 2.04 9.32 12.31
C GLY A 109 2.24 8.14 11.35
N PRO A 110 2.53 6.96 11.91
CA PRO A 110 2.93 5.78 11.16
C PRO A 110 1.77 5.14 10.39
N VAL A 111 2.13 4.44 9.32
CA VAL A 111 1.22 3.58 8.52
C VAL A 111 1.68 2.14 8.60
N VAL A 112 0.73 1.21 8.45
CA VAL A 112 0.98 -0.22 8.49
C VAL A 112 0.60 -0.85 7.18
N ALA A 113 1.50 -1.65 6.63
CA ALA A 113 1.22 -2.62 5.59
C ALA A 113 1.08 -4.02 6.23
N GLU A 114 0.13 -4.81 5.76
CA GLU A 114 -0.10 -6.18 6.21
C GLU A 114 -0.21 -7.10 4.99
N GLU A 115 0.55 -8.19 5.00
CA GLU A 115 0.37 -9.32 4.11
C GLU A 115 -0.06 -10.55 4.92
N VAL A 116 -1.05 -11.28 4.43
CA VAL A 116 -1.48 -12.55 5.00
C VAL A 116 -1.23 -13.66 3.99
N SER A 117 -0.30 -14.55 4.34
CA SER A 117 0.03 -15.69 3.50
C SER A 117 -1.16 -16.68 3.36
N PRO A 118 -1.14 -17.56 2.34
CA PRO A 118 -2.15 -18.61 2.19
C PRO A 118 -2.23 -19.59 3.38
N THR A 119 -1.14 -19.74 4.14
CA THR A 119 -1.07 -20.56 5.36
C THR A 119 -1.60 -19.86 6.60
N GLY A 120 -1.88 -18.55 6.50
CA GLY A 120 -2.42 -17.73 7.58
C GLY A 120 -1.35 -17.01 8.41
N ASP A 121 -0.07 -17.18 8.06
CA ASP A 121 1.03 -16.38 8.62
C ASP A 121 0.83 -14.91 8.25
N VAL A 122 1.07 -14.02 9.19
CA VAL A 122 0.86 -12.58 9.02
C VAL A 122 2.20 -11.87 9.09
N ALA A 123 2.51 -11.11 8.04
CA ALA A 123 3.64 -10.21 8.01
C ALA A 123 3.14 -8.76 8.03
N ARG A 124 3.75 -7.92 8.85
CA ARG A 124 3.44 -6.49 8.93
C ARG A 124 4.70 -5.68 8.82
N ALA A 125 4.58 -4.50 8.22
CA ALA A 125 5.61 -3.47 8.23
C ALA A 125 4.99 -2.16 8.71
N VAL A 126 5.71 -1.46 9.60
CA VAL A 126 5.30 -0.14 10.11
C VAL A 126 6.28 0.88 9.58
N TYR A 127 5.76 1.84 8.82
CA TYR A 127 6.52 2.92 8.21
C TYR A 127 6.17 4.22 8.91
N ASP A 128 7.18 4.99 9.29
CA ASP A 128 7.00 6.32 9.86
C ASP A 128 7.75 7.40 9.07
N ASP A 129 7.66 8.65 9.54
CA ASP A 129 8.28 9.81 8.90
C ASP A 129 9.78 9.95 9.21
N THR A 130 10.37 9.02 9.97
CA THR A 130 11.80 9.03 10.32
C THR A 130 12.66 8.23 9.34
N GLY A 131 12.03 7.54 8.38
CA GLY A 131 12.71 6.67 7.41
C GLY A 131 13.01 5.27 7.95
N HIS A 132 12.59 4.93 9.17
CA HIS A 132 12.72 3.59 9.72
C HIS A 132 11.49 2.74 9.38
N VAL A 133 11.71 1.46 9.17
CA VAL A 133 10.65 0.45 9.02
C VAL A 133 10.87 -0.70 9.98
N LEU A 134 9.81 -1.09 10.70
CA LEU A 134 9.81 -2.29 11.54
C LEU A 134 8.94 -3.37 10.91
N PHE A 135 9.58 -4.48 10.54
CA PHE A 135 8.90 -5.71 10.17
C PHE A 135 8.56 -6.54 11.40
N ALA A 136 7.34 -7.06 11.41
CA ALA A 136 6.86 -8.03 12.39
C ALA A 136 6.21 -9.20 11.66
N GLN A 137 6.84 -10.38 11.77
CA GLN A 137 6.32 -11.62 11.20
C GLN A 137 5.84 -12.52 12.32
N ASP A 138 4.60 -12.99 12.21
CA ASP A 138 3.98 -13.90 13.17
C ASP A 138 3.52 -15.15 12.43
N ASN A 139 4.12 -16.29 12.78
CA ASN A 139 3.79 -17.61 12.23
C ASN A 139 2.94 -18.46 13.21
N GLY A 140 2.32 -17.82 14.21
CA GLY A 140 1.50 -18.48 15.23
C GLY A 140 2.30 -19.10 16.39
N GLU A 141 3.59 -19.37 16.22
CA GLU A 141 4.47 -19.90 17.27
C GLU A 141 5.49 -18.87 17.76
N ARG A 142 6.00 -18.05 16.85
CA ARG A 142 7.04 -17.06 17.11
C ARG A 142 6.76 -15.78 16.36
N ARG A 143 7.04 -14.68 17.04
CA ARG A 143 7.13 -13.36 16.42
C ARG A 143 8.58 -13.03 16.15
N GLN A 144 8.90 -12.69 14.92
CA GLN A 144 10.22 -12.20 14.50
C GLN A 144 10.11 -10.73 14.15
N LEU A 145 11.08 -9.94 14.61
CA LEU A 145 11.17 -8.51 14.36
C LEU A 145 12.45 -8.20 13.60
N ALA A 146 12.37 -7.30 12.62
CA ALA A 146 13.53 -6.76 11.91
C ALA A 146 13.31 -5.26 11.68
N LEU A 147 14.30 -4.45 12.05
CA LEU A 147 14.29 -2.99 11.89
C LEU A 147 15.25 -2.62 10.75
N TYR A 148 14.83 -1.73 9.85
CA TYR A 148 15.70 -1.17 8.82
C TYR A 148 15.60 0.36 8.81
N ASP A 149 16.64 1.01 8.29
CA ASP A 149 16.68 2.43 8.01
C ASP A 149 16.75 2.62 6.49
N LEU A 150 15.63 3.01 5.87
CA LEU A 150 15.51 3.14 4.42
C LEU A 150 16.38 4.27 3.85
N GLY A 151 16.84 5.20 4.70
CA GLY A 151 17.75 6.27 4.29
C GLY A 151 19.17 5.78 4.04
N THR A 152 19.60 4.75 4.76
CA THR A 152 20.95 4.17 4.63
C THR A 152 20.96 2.78 4.00
N ASP A 153 19.84 2.06 4.08
CA ASP A 153 19.60 0.72 3.56
C ASP A 153 18.24 0.66 2.82
N PRO A 154 18.13 1.30 1.64
CA PRO A 154 16.87 1.36 0.88
C PRO A 154 16.39 0.00 0.35
N ASN A 155 17.26 -1.02 0.37
CA ASN A 155 16.94 -2.38 -0.07
C ASN A 155 16.70 -3.34 1.11
N GLU A 156 16.67 -2.83 2.35
CA GLU A 156 16.29 -3.60 3.54
C GLU A 156 17.14 -4.88 3.73
N GLU A 157 18.44 -4.79 3.46
CA GLU A 157 19.39 -5.92 3.49
C GLU A 157 20.06 -6.11 4.86
N GLN A 158 20.17 -5.05 5.65
CA GLN A 158 20.99 -5.00 6.87
C GLN A 158 20.15 -4.60 8.08
N PRO A 159 19.58 -5.57 8.81
CA PRO A 159 18.73 -5.27 9.94
C PRO A 159 19.53 -4.62 11.09
N LEU A 160 18.95 -3.59 11.68
CA LEU A 160 19.41 -2.93 12.88
C LEU A 160 18.91 -3.65 14.14
N PRO A 161 19.57 -3.46 15.29
CA PRO A 161 19.03 -3.88 16.58
C PRO A 161 17.65 -3.26 16.83
N VAL A 162 16.70 -4.06 17.33
CA VAL A 162 15.33 -3.61 17.64
C VAL A 162 15.31 -2.88 18.99
N GLU A 163 16.00 -1.74 19.04
CA GLU A 163 16.12 -0.84 20.17
C GLU A 163 15.80 0.59 19.71
N GLY A 164 15.53 1.51 20.64
CA GLY A 164 15.25 2.91 20.30
C GLY A 164 14.07 3.05 19.32
N ALA A 165 14.36 3.36 18.05
CA ALA A 165 13.38 3.45 16.98
C ALA A 165 12.55 2.16 16.83
N GLY A 166 13.17 0.99 16.92
CA GLY A 166 12.47 -0.30 16.81
C GLY A 166 11.45 -0.51 17.93
N ALA A 167 11.79 -0.20 19.17
CA ALA A 167 10.89 -0.32 20.32
C ALA A 167 9.71 0.68 20.23
N ARG A 168 9.96 1.89 19.71
CA ARG A 168 8.91 2.88 19.42
C ARG A 168 7.96 2.37 18.36
N LEU A 169 8.47 1.93 17.21
CA LEU A 169 7.67 1.39 16.11
C LEU A 169 6.87 0.15 16.52
N GLU A 170 7.42 -0.68 17.41
CA GLU A 170 6.67 -1.82 17.95
C GLU A 170 5.46 -1.37 18.79
N THR A 171 5.63 -0.33 19.61
CA THR A 171 4.55 0.25 20.42
C THR A 171 3.49 0.90 19.53
N GLU A 172 3.92 1.60 18.48
CA GLU A 172 3.04 2.18 17.47
C GLU A 172 2.25 1.09 16.72
N LEU A 173 2.91 0.01 16.29
CA LEU A 173 2.25 -1.13 15.68
C LEU A 173 1.17 -1.72 16.59
N ALA A 174 1.50 -1.97 17.86
CA ALA A 174 0.54 -2.50 18.83
C ALA A 174 -0.67 -1.57 19.00
N SER A 175 -0.44 -0.26 19.03
CA SER A 175 -1.49 0.76 19.15
C SER A 175 -2.40 0.80 17.92
N LEU A 176 -1.82 0.75 16.72
CA LEU A 176 -2.55 0.69 15.46
C LEU A 176 -3.43 -0.56 15.39
N LEU A 177 -2.86 -1.73 15.72
CA LEU A 177 -3.60 -3.00 15.71
C LEU A 177 -4.74 -3.04 16.72
N ALA A 178 -4.60 -2.37 17.88
CA ALA A 178 -5.67 -2.25 18.86
C ALA A 178 -6.82 -1.34 18.36
N GLY A 179 -6.51 -0.33 17.57
CA GLY A 179 -7.47 0.61 16.99
C GLY A 179 -8.16 0.10 15.71
N MET A 180 -7.57 -0.88 15.02
CA MET A 180 -8.16 -1.48 13.83
C MET A 180 -9.37 -2.34 14.20
N ALA A 181 -10.56 -1.94 13.74
CA ALA A 181 -11.72 -2.82 13.74
C ALA A 181 -11.35 -4.08 12.94
N ARG A 182 -11.33 -5.25 13.61
CA ARG A 182 -11.16 -6.52 12.91
C ARG A 182 -12.36 -6.69 11.99
N ALA A 183 -12.14 -6.51 10.69
CA ALA A 183 -13.09 -7.05 9.72
C ALA A 183 -13.22 -8.55 10.01
N PRO A 184 -14.44 -9.10 10.14
CA PRO A 184 -14.59 -10.54 10.27
C PRO A 184 -13.88 -11.16 9.08
N ARG A 185 -12.88 -12.03 9.34
CA ARG A 185 -12.25 -12.81 8.28
C ARG A 185 -13.38 -13.54 7.56
N GLY A 186 -13.67 -13.11 6.33
CA GLY A 186 -14.55 -13.88 5.47
C GLY A 186 -14.01 -15.29 5.36
N PRO A 187 -14.87 -16.31 5.18
CA PRO A 187 -14.37 -17.66 4.96
C PRO A 187 -13.36 -17.62 3.81
N VAL A 188 -12.15 -18.15 4.04
CA VAL A 188 -11.19 -18.39 2.96
C VAL A 188 -11.97 -19.13 1.88
N PRO A 189 -12.06 -18.62 0.64
CA PRO A 189 -12.82 -19.28 -0.40
C PRO A 189 -12.30 -20.71 -0.53
N THR A 190 -13.12 -21.68 -0.14
CA THR A 190 -12.79 -23.08 -0.38
C THR A 190 -12.60 -23.23 -1.88
N ARG A 191 -11.54 -23.93 -2.30
CA ARG A 191 -11.28 -24.24 -3.71
C ARG A 191 -12.44 -25.07 -4.25
N THR A 192 -13.50 -24.40 -4.66
CA THR A 192 -14.63 -25.02 -5.35
C THR A 192 -14.22 -25.29 -6.79
N PRO A 193 -14.77 -26.32 -7.44
CA PRO A 193 -14.52 -26.58 -8.86
C PRO A 193 -14.77 -25.35 -9.74
N LYS A 194 -15.79 -24.55 -9.40
CA LYS A 194 -16.13 -23.30 -10.10
C LYS A 194 -15.09 -22.19 -9.92
N LEU A 195 -14.46 -22.11 -8.74
CA LEU A 195 -13.34 -21.18 -8.51
C LEU A 195 -12.10 -21.65 -9.27
N GLN A 196 -11.80 -22.95 -9.29
CA GLN A 196 -10.70 -23.50 -10.09
C GLN A 196 -10.89 -23.27 -11.58
N GLU A 197 -12.10 -23.44 -12.11
CA GLU A 197 -12.40 -23.18 -13.52
C GLU A 197 -12.22 -21.71 -13.88
N ARG A 198 -12.65 -20.79 -13.01
CA ARG A 198 -12.38 -19.35 -13.16
C ARG A 198 -10.90 -19.01 -13.11
N LEU A 199 -10.15 -19.63 -12.18
CA LEU A 199 -8.71 -19.41 -12.07
C LEU A 199 -7.95 -19.99 -13.29
N ARG A 200 -8.37 -21.14 -13.83
CA ARG A 200 -7.84 -21.68 -15.10
C ARG A 200 -8.12 -20.74 -16.27
N ALA A 201 -9.33 -20.20 -16.37
CA ALA A 201 -9.71 -19.26 -17.43
C ALA A 201 -8.90 -17.95 -17.37
N LEU A 202 -8.43 -17.56 -16.17
CA LEU A 202 -7.56 -16.41 -15.94
C LEU A 202 -6.06 -16.77 -15.95
N GLY A 203 -5.69 -18.04 -16.18
CA GLY A 203 -4.29 -18.49 -16.28
C GLY A 203 -3.58 -18.74 -14.94
N TYR A 204 -4.26 -18.65 -13.81
CA TYR A 204 -3.68 -18.83 -12.46
C TYR A 204 -3.53 -20.29 -12.02
N VAL A 205 -4.11 -21.24 -12.76
CA VAL A 205 -4.01 -22.69 -12.47
C VAL A 205 -3.84 -23.43 -13.80
N GLN A 206 -2.80 -24.27 -13.90
CA GLN A 206 -2.61 -25.22 -15.00
C GLN A 206 -3.35 -26.54 -14.72
#